data_AF-A0A2V8D4N9-F1
#
_entry.id   AF-A0A2V8D4N9-F1
#
_cell.length_a   1.000
_cell.length_b   1.000
_cell.length_c   1.000
_cell.angle_alpha   90.00
_cell.angle_beta   90.00
_cell.angle_gamma   90.00
#
_symmetry.space_group_name_H-M   'P 1'
#
loop_
_entity.id
_entity.type
_entity.pdbx_description
1 polymer ?
#
loop_
_entity_poly.entity_id
_entity_poly.type
_entity_poly.pdbx_seq_one_letter_code
_entity_poly.pdbx_strand_id
1 'polypeptide(L)'
;MPRDHTPDGRNISPPLTWSNVPASTKELAVVCEDPDAGNPPPFVHWVIYGIPATAKGLPEAIPIDPAAAMPAEIAGAIQGVSGFRRPIYRGPAPPPGKPHHYHFVVYALDANLNLKPGLTRADLLAAIQGHVIGQGEIVAIYERKAP
;
A
#
# COMPACT_ATOMS: atom_id res chain seq x y z
N MET A 1 3.24 -14.63 -0.89
CA MET A 1 2.21 -13.87 -1.65
C MET A 1 1.46 -14.82 -2.57
N PRO A 2 0.11 -14.88 -2.53
CA PRO A 2 -0.68 -15.59 -3.54
C PRO A 2 -0.47 -15.05 -4.96
N ARG A 3 -0.52 -15.96 -5.96
CA ARG A 3 -0.23 -15.65 -7.37
C ARG A 3 -1.13 -14.55 -7.95
N ASP A 4 -2.39 -14.48 -7.52
CA ASP A 4 -3.35 -13.49 -8.00
C ASP A 4 -2.96 -12.04 -7.72
N HIS A 5 -2.13 -11.82 -6.70
CA HIS A 5 -1.64 -10.48 -6.35
C HIS A 5 -0.34 -10.11 -7.07
N THR A 6 0.03 -10.86 -8.11
CA THR A 6 1.25 -10.68 -8.91
C THR A 6 0.89 -10.62 -10.40
N PRO A 7 1.77 -10.11 -11.27
CA PRO A 7 1.61 -10.18 -12.72
C PRO A 7 1.59 -11.61 -13.29
N ASP A 8 1.92 -12.63 -12.50
CA ASP A 8 1.77 -14.04 -12.92
C ASP A 8 0.32 -14.53 -12.80
N GLY A 9 -0.55 -13.79 -12.10
CA GLY A 9 -1.98 -14.02 -11.97
C GLY A 9 -2.80 -12.78 -12.39
N ARG A 10 -3.82 -12.43 -11.60
CA ARG A 10 -4.71 -11.29 -11.88
C ARG A 10 -4.08 -9.90 -11.64
N ASN A 11 -2.95 -9.83 -10.93
CA ASN A 11 -2.25 -8.60 -10.54
C ASN A 11 -3.12 -7.57 -9.80
N ILE A 12 -3.95 -8.05 -8.87
CA ILE A 12 -4.86 -7.23 -8.05
C ILE A 12 -4.30 -7.00 -6.65
N SER A 13 -4.63 -5.88 -6.01
CA SER A 13 -4.18 -5.62 -4.64
C SER A 13 -4.69 -6.70 -3.68
N PRO A 14 -3.87 -7.18 -2.72
CA PRO A 14 -4.31 -8.13 -1.73
C PRO A 14 -5.29 -7.48 -0.74
N PRO A 15 -6.23 -8.26 -0.18
CA PRO A 15 -6.96 -7.79 0.99
C PRO A 15 -5.99 -7.64 2.16
N LEU A 16 -6.14 -6.57 2.93
CA LEU A 16 -5.41 -6.35 4.17
C LEU A 16 -6.43 -6.19 5.30
N THR A 17 -6.09 -6.69 6.49
CA THR A 17 -6.89 -6.47 7.69
C THR A 17 -5.99 -6.01 8.81
N TRP A 18 -6.51 -5.13 9.66
CA TRP A 18 -5.82 -4.65 10.85
C TRP A 18 -6.79 -4.60 12.03
N SER A 19 -6.21 -4.69 13.22
CA SER A 19 -6.94 -4.62 14.48
C SER A 19 -6.17 -3.74 15.46
N ASN A 20 -6.78 -3.42 16.61
CA ASN A 20 -6.15 -2.62 17.66
C ASN A 20 -5.67 -1.23 17.19
N VAL A 21 -6.41 -0.61 16.26
CA VAL A 21 -6.16 0.76 15.81
C VAL A 21 -6.31 1.71 17.02
N PRO A 22 -5.31 2.57 17.33
CA PRO A 22 -5.38 3.50 18.45
C PRO A 22 -6.65 4.35 18.40
N ALA A 23 -7.32 4.55 19.55
CA ALA A 23 -8.60 5.25 19.61
C ALA A 23 -8.56 6.70 19.10
N SER A 24 -7.39 7.36 19.15
CA SER A 24 -7.18 8.71 18.65
C SER A 24 -6.95 8.79 17.13
N THR A 25 -6.90 7.66 16.42
CA THR A 25 -6.70 7.62 14.97
C THR A 25 -7.79 8.37 14.22
N LYS A 26 -7.40 9.21 13.26
CA LYS A 26 -8.28 9.98 12.39
C LYS A 26 -8.23 9.48 10.94
N GLU A 27 -7.05 9.09 10.51
CA GLU A 27 -6.78 8.62 9.16
C GLU A 27 -5.76 7.47 9.20
N LEU A 28 -5.84 6.58 8.21
CA LEU A 28 -4.90 5.48 8.00
C LEU A 28 -4.21 5.65 6.63
N ALA A 29 -3.00 5.11 6.52
CA ALA A 29 -2.27 5.02 5.28
C ALA A 29 -1.57 3.66 5.16
N VAL A 30 -1.39 3.17 3.93
CA VAL A 30 -0.67 1.93 3.64
C VAL A 30 0.38 2.17 2.54
N VAL A 31 1.57 1.63 2.77
CA VAL A 31 2.65 1.56 1.78
C VAL A 31 3.02 0.10 1.57
N CYS A 32 3.20 -0.31 0.30
CA CYS A 32 3.84 -1.56 -0.05
C CYS A 32 5.19 -1.29 -0.72
N GLU A 33 6.26 -1.85 -0.17
CA GLU A 33 7.62 -1.65 -0.66
C GLU A 33 8.46 -2.93 -0.69
N ASP A 34 9.39 -2.97 -1.65
CA ASP A 34 10.34 -4.05 -1.87
C ASP A 34 11.76 -3.51 -1.64
N PRO A 35 12.37 -3.74 -0.46
CA PRO A 35 13.75 -3.33 -0.18
C PRO A 35 14.80 -4.14 -0.94
N ASP A 36 14.43 -5.28 -1.52
CA ASP A 36 15.31 -6.11 -2.35
C ASP A 36 15.40 -5.60 -3.80
N ALA A 37 14.61 -4.58 -4.15
CA ALA A 37 14.55 -3.96 -5.47
C ALA A 37 14.64 -2.43 -5.42
N GLY A 38 14.84 -1.82 -6.59
CA GLY A 38 14.96 -0.38 -6.76
C GLY A 38 16.40 0.09 -6.89
N ASN A 39 16.60 1.27 -7.48
CA ASN A 39 17.91 1.91 -7.57
C ASN A 39 17.76 3.44 -7.38
N PRO A 40 17.96 3.97 -6.16
CA PRO A 40 18.21 3.22 -4.91
C PRO A 40 16.96 2.44 -4.43
N PRO A 41 17.12 1.41 -3.59
CA PRO A 41 16.01 0.78 -2.87
C PRO A 41 15.31 1.75 -1.90
N PRO A 42 14.05 1.49 -1.51
CA PRO A 42 13.20 0.37 -1.93
C PRO A 42 12.40 0.67 -3.22
N PHE A 43 11.93 -0.36 -3.92
CA PHE A 43 10.95 -0.20 -5.00
C PHE A 43 9.53 -0.14 -4.41
N VAL A 44 8.79 0.92 -4.72
CA VAL A 44 7.45 1.16 -4.15
C VAL A 44 6.37 0.53 -5.03
N HIS A 45 5.71 -0.50 -4.51
CA HIS A 45 4.65 -1.25 -5.19
C HIS A 45 3.26 -0.63 -5.00
N TRP A 46 3.03 0.06 -3.89
CA TRP A 46 1.75 0.68 -3.61
C TRP A 46 1.86 1.81 -2.59
N VAL A 47 1.04 2.84 -2.77
CA VAL A 47 0.83 3.92 -1.81
C VAL A 47 -0.67 4.19 -1.81
N ILE A 48 -1.29 4.17 -0.63
CA ILE A 48 -2.70 4.54 -0.45
C ILE A 48 -2.88 5.24 0.90
N TYR A 49 -3.58 6.36 0.93
CA TYR A 49 -3.81 7.21 2.10
C TYR A 49 -5.21 7.80 2.04
N GLY A 50 -5.63 8.63 2.99
CA GLY A 50 -7.03 9.08 3.07
C GLY A 50 -7.97 8.01 3.62
N ILE A 51 -7.46 6.91 4.18
CA ILE A 51 -8.29 5.79 4.61
C ILE A 51 -8.99 6.19 5.92
N PRO A 52 -10.33 6.10 6.03
CA PRO A 52 -11.03 6.44 7.27
C PRO A 52 -10.55 5.60 8.45
N ALA A 53 -10.40 6.19 9.63
CA ALA A 53 -10.01 5.45 10.86
C ALA A 53 -10.98 4.31 11.24
N THR A 54 -12.21 4.34 10.73
CA THR A 54 -13.22 3.29 10.94
C THR A 54 -12.96 2.04 10.08
N ALA A 55 -12.15 2.14 9.02
CA ALA A 55 -11.81 1.02 8.16
C ALA A 55 -11.11 -0.07 8.96
N LYS A 56 -11.49 -1.33 8.71
CA LYS A 56 -10.89 -2.52 9.33
C LYS A 56 -9.82 -3.18 8.46
N GLY A 57 -9.61 -2.64 7.27
CA GLY A 57 -8.77 -3.23 6.25
C GLY A 57 -8.90 -2.52 4.92
N LEU A 58 -8.23 -3.09 3.92
CA LEU A 58 -8.45 -2.82 2.50
C LEU A 58 -9.06 -4.06 1.87
N PRO A 59 -10.14 -3.93 1.08
CA PRO A 59 -10.64 -5.06 0.29
C PRO A 59 -9.64 -5.46 -0.81
N GLU A 60 -9.80 -6.68 -1.30
CA GLU A 60 -9.09 -7.15 -2.49
C GLU A 60 -9.44 -6.26 -3.70
N ALA A 61 -8.51 -6.14 -4.66
CA ALA A 61 -8.77 -5.53 -5.96
C ALA A 61 -9.24 -4.07 -5.90
N ILE A 62 -8.52 -3.23 -5.16
CA ILE A 62 -8.69 -1.77 -5.21
C ILE A 62 -8.60 -1.31 -6.68
N PRO A 63 -9.57 -0.51 -7.16
CA PRO A 63 -9.63 -0.12 -8.57
C PRO A 63 -8.36 0.59 -9.03
N ILE A 64 -7.85 0.21 -10.20
CA ILE A 64 -6.68 0.87 -10.82
C ILE A 64 -7.08 2.08 -11.69
N ASP A 65 -8.36 2.17 -12.05
CA ASP A 65 -8.91 3.29 -12.79
C ASP A 65 -9.16 4.46 -11.82
N PRO A 66 -8.50 5.61 -11.99
CA PRO A 66 -8.73 6.77 -11.11
C PRO A 66 -10.15 7.35 -11.20
N ALA A 67 -10.93 7.01 -12.24
CA ALA A 67 -12.33 7.41 -12.36
C ALA A 67 -13.28 6.48 -11.59
N ALA A 68 -12.84 5.29 -11.19
CA ALA A 68 -13.65 4.38 -10.41
C ALA A 68 -13.78 4.85 -8.96
N ALA A 69 -14.97 4.73 -8.40
CA ALA A 69 -15.20 5.02 -7.00
C ALA A 69 -14.47 4.00 -6.11
N MET A 70 -13.89 4.48 -5.00
CA MET A 70 -13.35 3.59 -3.97
C MET A 70 -14.48 2.77 -3.32
N PRO A 71 -14.18 1.54 -2.86
CA PRO A 71 -15.12 0.76 -2.04
C PRO A 71 -15.65 1.57 -0.85
N ALA A 72 -16.92 1.39 -0.51
CA ALA A 72 -17.61 2.21 0.50
C ALA A 72 -16.89 2.22 1.87
N GLU A 73 -16.26 1.11 2.23
CA GLU A 73 -15.51 0.91 3.49
C GLU A 73 -14.28 1.83 3.61
N ILE A 74 -13.76 2.29 2.47
CA ILE A 74 -12.59 3.17 2.37
C ILE A 74 -12.89 4.39 1.50
N ALA A 75 -14.15 4.81 1.46
CA ALA A 75 -14.56 5.96 0.67
C ALA A 75 -13.73 7.19 1.03
N GLY A 76 -13.21 7.88 0.02
CA GLY A 76 -12.29 9.01 0.18
C GLY A 76 -10.81 8.64 0.21
N ALA A 77 -10.45 7.35 0.25
CA ALA A 77 -9.07 6.93 0.09
C ALA A 77 -8.52 7.30 -1.30
N ILE A 78 -7.22 7.56 -1.35
CA ILE A 78 -6.51 8.05 -2.52
C ILE A 78 -5.31 7.14 -2.76
N GLN A 79 -5.17 6.64 -3.98
CA GLN A 79 -3.93 5.97 -4.39
C GLN A 79 -2.87 7.01 -4.77
N GLY A 80 -1.71 6.91 -4.12
CA GLY A 80 -0.52 7.71 -4.38
C GLY A 80 0.35 7.12 -5.49
N VAL A 81 1.30 7.91 -5.97
CA VAL A 81 2.19 7.52 -7.08
C VAL A 81 3.18 6.46 -6.60
N SER A 82 3.06 5.26 -7.18
CA SER A 82 3.98 4.14 -6.97
C SER A 82 5.30 4.31 -7.77
N GLY A 83 6.24 3.39 -7.57
CA GLY A 83 7.48 3.28 -8.36
C GLY A 83 7.23 3.07 -9.87
N PHE A 84 6.01 2.69 -10.26
CA PHE A 84 5.57 2.62 -11.66
C PHE A 84 5.14 3.97 -12.24
N ARG A 85 5.33 5.08 -11.51
CA ARG A 85 4.92 6.44 -11.89
C ARG A 85 3.41 6.56 -12.15
N ARG A 86 2.63 5.72 -11.46
CA ARG A 86 1.16 5.65 -11.59
C ARG A 86 0.52 5.42 -10.21
N PRO A 87 -0.69 5.95 -9.97
CA PRO A 87 -1.41 5.81 -8.71
C PRO A 87 -2.15 4.48 -8.60
N ILE A 88 -1.40 3.38 -8.58
CA ILE A 88 -1.95 2.01 -8.60
C ILE A 88 -1.14 1.10 -7.68
N TYR A 89 -1.79 0.05 -7.19
CA TYR A 89 -1.08 -1.19 -6.84
C TYR A 89 -0.57 -1.87 -8.10
N ARG A 90 0.65 -2.40 -8.05
CA ARG A 90 1.09 -3.45 -8.96
C ARG A 90 1.98 -4.43 -8.21
N GLY A 91 1.72 -5.71 -8.43
CA GLY A 91 2.26 -6.78 -7.62
C GLY A 91 3.73 -7.13 -7.86
N PRO A 92 4.27 -8.02 -7.00
CA PRO A 92 5.60 -8.61 -7.12
C PRO A 92 5.93 -9.16 -8.49
N ALA A 93 7.08 -8.80 -9.06
CA ALA A 93 7.61 -9.41 -10.28
C ALA A 93 9.14 -9.58 -10.23
N PRO A 94 9.67 -10.25 -9.19
CA PRO A 94 11.11 -10.41 -9.03
C PRO A 94 11.69 -11.27 -10.15
N PRO A 95 13.01 -11.19 -10.42
CA PRO A 95 13.67 -12.13 -11.32
C PRO A 95 13.47 -13.59 -10.87
N PRO A 96 13.37 -14.56 -11.80
CA PRO A 96 13.22 -15.96 -11.44
C PRO A 96 14.33 -16.46 -10.50
N GLY A 97 13.98 -17.29 -9.52
CA GLY A 97 14.93 -17.84 -8.54
C GLY A 97 15.43 -16.85 -7.49
N LYS A 98 14.87 -15.62 -7.44
CA LYS A 98 15.21 -14.60 -6.45
C LYS A 98 13.98 -14.27 -5.63
N PRO A 99 13.82 -14.83 -4.42
CA PRO A 99 12.75 -14.39 -3.52
C PRO A 99 13.00 -12.94 -3.10
N HIS A 100 11.94 -12.14 -3.15
CA HIS A 100 11.91 -10.77 -2.64
C HIS A 100 10.89 -10.63 -1.51
N HIS A 101 11.11 -9.66 -0.63
CA HIS A 101 10.26 -9.32 0.51
C HIS A 101 9.42 -8.10 0.18
N TYR A 102 8.11 -8.19 0.40
CA TYR A 102 7.15 -7.12 0.14
C TYR A 102 6.55 -6.68 1.46
N HIS A 103 6.98 -5.53 1.95
CA HIS A 103 6.61 -4.94 3.21
C HIS A 103 5.33 -4.13 3.03
N PHE A 104 4.22 -4.60 3.59
CA PHE A 104 2.96 -3.86 3.66
C PHE A 104 2.88 -3.22 5.04
N VAL A 105 3.12 -1.91 5.09
CA VAL A 105 3.11 -1.13 6.33
C VAL A 105 1.84 -0.30 6.39
N VAL A 106 1.10 -0.40 7.49
CA VAL A 106 -0.03 0.47 7.81
C VAL A 106 0.37 1.48 8.88
N TYR A 107 -0.03 2.73 8.70
CA TYR A 107 0.20 3.83 9.63
C TYR A 107 -1.14 4.36 10.13
N ALA A 108 -1.26 4.53 11.44
CA ALA A 108 -2.36 5.21 12.10
C ALA A 108 -1.97 6.65 12.43
N LEU A 109 -2.77 7.61 11.97
CA LEU A 109 -2.48 9.04 12.05
C LEU A 109 -3.43 9.74 13.03
N ASP A 110 -2.94 10.65 13.85
CA ASP A 110 -3.72 11.40 14.85
C ASP A 110 -4.48 12.63 14.31
N ALA A 111 -4.30 12.94 13.03
CA ALA A 111 -4.87 14.10 12.37
C ALA A 111 -5.41 13.76 10.99
N ASN A 112 -6.44 14.49 10.56
CA ASN A 112 -6.88 14.53 9.17
C ASN A 112 -5.97 15.52 8.44
N LEU A 113 -5.03 15.01 7.65
CA LEU A 113 -3.99 15.86 7.05
C LEU A 113 -4.43 16.49 5.72
N ASN A 114 -5.63 16.17 5.23
CA ASN A 114 -6.18 16.66 3.96
C ASN A 114 -5.20 16.45 2.78
N LEU A 115 -4.53 15.29 2.79
CA LEU A 115 -3.51 14.90 1.82
C LEU A 115 -4.06 15.00 0.39
N LYS A 116 -3.29 15.62 -0.49
CA LYS A 116 -3.68 15.82 -1.89
C LYS A 116 -3.35 14.59 -2.73
N PRO A 117 -4.07 14.31 -3.82
CA PRO A 117 -3.68 13.26 -4.76
C PRO A 117 -2.28 13.46 -5.32
N GLY A 118 -1.60 12.35 -5.62
CA GLY A 118 -0.31 12.35 -6.31
C GLY A 118 0.91 12.21 -5.41
N LEU A 119 0.75 12.01 -4.10
CA LEU A 119 1.90 11.80 -3.22
C LEU A 119 2.65 10.53 -3.58
N THR A 120 3.98 10.62 -3.68
CA THR A 120 4.84 9.44 -3.65
C THR A 120 4.95 8.90 -2.23
N ARG A 121 5.61 7.75 -2.05
CA ARG A 121 5.98 7.28 -0.71
C ARG A 121 6.74 8.34 0.08
N ALA A 122 7.74 8.99 -0.54
CA ALA A 122 8.58 9.96 0.15
C ALA A 122 7.75 11.17 0.62
N ASP A 123 6.89 11.69 -0.26
CA ASP A 123 6.01 12.82 0.07
C ASP A 123 5.00 12.46 1.17
N LEU A 124 4.43 11.25 1.10
CA LEU A 124 3.52 10.75 2.13
C LEU A 124 4.23 10.64 3.47
N LEU A 125 5.39 9.99 3.54
CA LEU A 125 6.13 9.82 4.79
C LEU A 125 6.55 11.16 5.41
N ALA A 126 6.95 12.13 4.58
CA ALA A 126 7.24 13.48 5.03
C ALA A 126 5.98 14.18 5.57
N ALA A 127 4.85 14.03 4.89
CA ALA A 127 3.59 14.66 5.28
C ALA A 127 3.01 14.09 6.59
N ILE A 128 3.18 12.79 6.85
CA ILE A 128 2.67 12.13 8.07
C ILE A 128 3.67 12.19 9.24
N GLN A 129 4.87 12.72 9.02
CA GLN A 129 5.90 12.80 10.06
C GLN A 129 5.39 13.59 11.27
N GLY A 130 5.53 13.00 12.46
CA GLY A 130 5.02 13.59 13.71
C GLY A 130 3.55 13.30 14.00
N HIS A 131 2.81 12.69 13.07
CA HIS A 131 1.40 12.32 13.23
C HIS A 131 1.15 10.81 13.40
N VAL A 132 2.19 9.98 13.21
CA VAL A 132 2.09 8.53 13.35
C VAL A 132 1.99 8.15 14.83
N ILE A 133 0.83 7.61 15.22
CA ILE A 133 0.52 7.13 16.58
C ILE A 133 0.41 5.61 16.69
N GLY A 134 0.56 4.91 15.57
CA GLY A 134 0.59 3.45 15.51
C GLY A 134 1.07 2.98 14.16
N GLN A 135 1.72 1.82 14.14
CA GLN A 135 2.20 1.18 12.92
C GLN A 135 2.03 -0.34 13.03
N GLY A 136 1.67 -0.97 11.91
CA GLY A 136 1.65 -2.41 11.76
C GLY A 136 2.30 -2.82 10.44
N GLU A 137 2.85 -4.02 10.38
CA GLU A 137 3.52 -4.52 9.19
C GLU A 137 3.27 -6.01 9.00
N ILE A 138 3.08 -6.40 7.73
CA ILE A 138 3.27 -7.77 7.29
C ILE A 138 4.30 -7.80 6.17
N VAL A 139 5.12 -8.84 6.16
CA VAL A 139 6.11 -9.07 5.10
C VAL A 139 5.68 -10.30 4.31
N ALA A 140 5.31 -10.09 3.05
CA ALA A 140 4.97 -11.17 2.14
C ALA A 140 6.20 -11.53 1.30
N ILE A 141 6.50 -12.82 1.17
CA ILE A 141 7.58 -13.29 0.28
C ILE A 141 6.97 -13.73 -1.04
N TYR A 142 7.59 -13.39 -2.16
CA TYR A 142 7.27 -13.94 -3.48
C TYR A 142 8.54 -14.29 -4.25
N GLU A 143 8.50 -15.41 -4.94
CA GLU A 143 9.55 -15.88 -5.85
C GLU A 143 8.87 -16.38 -7.13
N ARG A 144 9.40 -15.95 -8.28
CA ARG A 144 9.01 -16.55 -9.56
C ARG A 144 9.84 -17.81 -9.78
N LYS A 145 9.17 -18.93 -10.03
CA LYS A 145 9.86 -20.15 -10.44
C LYS A 145 10.45 -19.98 -11.84
N ALA A 146 11.60 -20.59 -12.09
CA ALA A 146 12.09 -20.75 -13.45
C ALA A 146 11.04 -21.54 -14.27
N PRO A 147 10.86 -21.19 -15.57
CA PRO A 147 9.99 -21.94 -16.46
C PRO A 147 10.42 -23.41 -16.61
#